data_AF-A0A6I4XKC6-F1
#
_entry.id   AF-A0A6I4XKC6-F1
#
_cell.length_a   1.000
_cell.length_b   1.000
_cell.length_c   1.000
_cell.angle_alpha   90.00
_cell.angle_beta   90.00
_cell.angle_gamma   90.00
#
_symmetry.space_group_name_H-M   'P 1'
#
loop_
_entity.id
_entity.type
_entity.pdbx_description
1 polymer ?
#
loop_
_entity_poly.entity_id
_entity_poly.type
_entity_poly.pdbx_seq_one_letter_code
_entity_poly.pdbx_strand_id
1 'polypeptide(L)'
;EDNIYFIYTVAELMTLLNCREGKVSKIKKELEAVNLLKQKKGRVKKMNGKIETTPNLLYLGKPNVTSEDVFKINEEQNNVNPVIAKIANTEKVNDINENPVIAKIANTEKVNDINENPVIAKIADNLFYTSYLDTL
;
A
#
# COMPACT_ATOMS: atom_id res chain seq x y z
N GLU A 1 15.47 18.34 16.90
CA GLU A 1 16.44 17.33 16.42
C GLU A 1 16.35 16.06 17.28
N ASP A 2 15.14 15.51 17.48
CA ASP A 2 14.91 14.42 18.45
C ASP A 2 14.96 13.06 17.75
N ASN A 3 16.16 12.68 17.33
CA ASN A 3 16.36 11.36 16.73
C ASN A 3 16.38 10.31 17.83
N ILE A 4 15.35 9.45 17.86
CA ILE A 4 15.30 8.28 18.75
C ILE A 4 16.45 7.33 18.38
N TYR A 5 17.20 6.86 19.38
CA TYR A 5 18.30 5.92 19.19
C TYR A 5 18.30 4.84 20.25
N PHE A 6 18.97 3.74 19.92
CA PHE A 6 19.19 2.61 20.81
C PHE A 6 20.66 2.50 21.21
N ILE A 7 20.89 2.12 22.45
CA ILE A 7 22.18 1.71 22.98
C ILE A 7 22.02 0.25 23.39
N TYR A 8 22.58 -0.65 22.58
CA TYR A 8 22.59 -2.08 22.86
C TYR A 8 23.97 -2.68 22.62
N THR A 9 24.39 -3.54 23.53
CA THR A 9 25.50 -4.47 23.36
C THR A 9 25.14 -5.56 22.35
N VAL A 10 26.16 -6.29 21.86
CA VAL A 10 25.92 -7.43 20.96
C VAL A 10 25.11 -8.53 21.67
N ALA A 11 25.35 -8.77 22.96
CA ALA A 11 24.62 -9.76 23.74
C ALA A 11 23.13 -9.42 23.89
N GLU A 12 22.80 -8.15 24.17
CA GLU A 12 21.40 -7.72 24.25
C GLU A 12 20.69 -7.87 22.91
N LEU A 13 21.37 -7.56 21.80
CA LEU A 13 20.80 -7.76 20.46
C LEU A 13 20.60 -9.24 20.12
N MET A 14 21.50 -10.12 20.54
CA MET A 14 21.32 -11.56 20.36
C MET A 14 20.07 -12.07 21.09
N THR A 15 19.87 -11.62 22.33
CA THR A 15 18.69 -11.97 23.12
C THR A 15 17.41 -11.38 22.52
N LEU A 16 17.42 -10.08 22.16
CA LEU A 16 16.25 -9.37 21.63
C LEU A 16 15.79 -9.94 20.28
N LEU A 17 16.74 -10.24 19.40
CA LEU A 17 16.47 -10.79 18.07
C LEU A 17 16.44 -12.32 18.04
N ASN A 18 16.64 -12.96 19.19
CA ASN A 18 16.74 -14.40 19.37
C ASN A 18 17.63 -15.08 18.31
N CYS A 19 18.86 -14.58 18.15
CA CYS A 19 19.78 -15.12 17.16
C CYS A 19 21.25 -15.03 17.57
N ARG A 20 22.09 -15.82 16.90
CA ARG A 20 23.55 -15.85 17.13
C ARG A 20 24.21 -14.56 16.63
N GLU A 21 25.36 -14.23 17.21
CA GLU A 21 26.15 -13.03 16.89
C GLU A 21 26.41 -12.84 15.39
N GLY A 22 26.73 -13.92 14.67
CA GLY A 22 26.94 -13.88 13.22
C GLY A 22 25.71 -13.38 12.45
N LYS A 23 24.51 -13.76 12.89
CA LYS A 23 23.24 -13.30 12.30
C LYS A 23 22.94 -11.85 12.68
N VAL A 24 23.20 -11.45 13.94
CA VAL A 24 23.10 -10.04 14.36
C VAL A 24 23.99 -9.14 13.48
N SER A 25 25.24 -9.56 13.25
CA SER A 25 26.18 -8.81 12.42
C SER A 25 25.74 -8.72 10.97
N LYS A 26 25.15 -9.78 10.42
CA LYS A 26 24.59 -9.81 9.06
C LYS A 26 23.38 -8.87 8.94
N ILE A 27 22.44 -8.93 9.88
CA ILE A 27 21.26 -8.04 9.94
C ILE A 27 21.70 -6.57 9.96
N LYS A 28 22.67 -6.20 10.81
CA LYS A 28 23.17 -4.82 10.86
C LYS A 28 23.71 -4.36 9.52
N LYS A 29 24.58 -5.16 8.90
CA LYS A 29 25.18 -4.83 7.59
C LYS A 29 24.13 -4.70 6.49
N GLU A 30 23.15 -5.59 6.46
CA GLU A 30 22.08 -5.56 5.46
C GLU A 30 21.19 -4.33 5.65
N LEU A 31 20.79 -4.00 6.88
CA LEU A 31 20.00 -2.80 7.17
C LEU A 31 20.78 -1.50 6.90
N GLU A 32 22.08 -1.47 7.20
CA GLU A 32 22.95 -0.33 6.86
C GLU A 32 23.06 -0.13 5.35
N ALA A 33 23.18 -1.22 4.58
CA ALA A 33 23.28 -1.16 3.12
C ALA A 33 22.03 -0.56 2.45
N VAL A 34 20.86 -0.68 3.06
CA VAL A 34 19.59 -0.12 2.58
C VAL A 34 19.14 1.14 3.34
N ASN A 35 20.03 1.75 4.13
CA ASN A 35 19.76 2.95 4.94
C ASN A 35 18.61 2.82 5.96
N LEU A 36 18.26 1.60 6.36
CA LEU A 36 17.29 1.31 7.42
C LEU A 36 17.94 1.25 8.82
N LEU A 37 19.26 1.25 8.89
CA LEU A 37 20.02 1.40 10.12
C LEU A 37 21.21 2.35 9.89
N LYS A 38 21.44 3.26 10.82
CA LYS A 38 22.64 4.08 10.88
C LYS A 38 23.31 3.91 12.23
N GLN A 39 24.58 3.50 12.22
CA GLN A 39 25.37 3.36 13.44
C GLN A 39 26.34 4.53 13.61
N LYS A 40 26.16 5.33 14.67
CA LYS A 40 27.14 6.35 15.06
C LYS A 40 28.11 5.73 16.06
N LYS A 41 29.38 5.61 15.64
CA LYS A 41 30.44 5.04 16.48
C LYS A 41 30.64 5.89 17.74
N GLY A 42 30.73 5.20 18.87
CA GLY A 42 31.15 5.77 20.13
C GLY A 42 32.57 6.35 20.05
N ARG A 43 32.91 7.20 21.01
CA ARG A 43 34.24 7.82 21.13
C ARG A 43 34.86 7.40 22.46
N VAL A 44 36.17 7.19 22.44
CA VAL A 44 36.97 7.02 23.64
C VAL A 44 37.63 8.36 23.94
N LYS A 45 37.40 8.92 25.12
CA LYS A 45 38.05 10.13 25.61
C LYS A 45 38.75 9.84 26.93
N LYS A 46 39.91 10.47 27.16
CA LYS A 46 40.62 10.43 28.44
C LYS A 46 40.38 11.75 29.15
N MET A 47 39.84 11.72 30.36
CA MET A 47 39.65 12.91 31.20
C MET A 47 40.15 12.61 32.60
N ASN A 48 41.05 13.44 33.12
CA ASN A 48 41.61 13.32 34.47
C ASN A 48 42.18 11.92 34.79
N GLY A 49 42.89 11.30 33.83
CA GLY A 49 43.47 9.97 33.99
C GLY A 49 42.48 8.79 33.85
N LYS A 50 41.17 9.05 33.72
CA LYS A 50 40.13 8.04 33.51
C LYS A 50 39.73 7.96 32.03
N ILE A 51 39.55 6.73 31.53
CA ILE A 51 39.02 6.47 30.19
C ILE A 51 37.49 6.51 30.27
N GLU A 52 36.86 7.39 29.51
CA GLU A 52 35.42 7.41 29.29
C GLU A 52 35.11 6.99 27.86
N THR A 53 34.30 5.95 27.70
CA THR A 53 33.86 5.45 26.40
C THR A 53 32.38 5.72 26.22
N THR A 54 31.98 6.45 25.18
CA THR A 54 30.58 6.48 24.79
C THR A 54 30.24 5.24 23.96
N PRO A 55 29.07 4.62 24.17
CA PRO A 55 28.67 3.46 23.39
C PRO A 55 28.29 3.84 21.96
N ASN A 56 28.13 2.82 21.12
CA ASN A 56 27.57 3.02 19.78
C ASN A 56 26.09 3.36 19.86
N LEU A 57 25.67 4.33 19.05
CA LEU A 57 24.26 4.70 18.93
C LEU A 57 23.70 4.11 17.64
N LEU A 58 22.57 3.42 17.75
CA LEU A 58 21.87 2.78 16.64
C LEU A 58 20.60 3.58 16.31
N TYR A 59 20.51 4.12 15.10
CA TYR A 59 19.36 4.87 14.62
C TYR A 59 18.62 4.06 13.56
N LEU A 60 17.34 3.79 13.75
CA LEU A 60 16.52 3.14 12.72
C LEU A 60 16.06 4.16 11.68
N GLY A 61 16.22 3.79 10.41
CA GLY A 61 15.75 4.55 9.26
C GLY A 61 14.30 4.26 8.93
N LYS A 62 13.67 5.15 8.17
CA LYS A 62 12.35 4.91 7.56
C LYS A 62 12.55 4.33 6.16
N PRO A 63 11.72 3.37 5.73
CA PRO A 63 11.78 2.87 4.36
C PRO A 63 11.42 3.96 3.36
N ASN A 64 12.03 3.89 2.18
CA ASN A 64 11.61 4.70 1.04
C ASN A 64 10.37 4.06 0.41
N VAL A 65 9.38 4.87 0.03
CA VAL A 65 8.11 4.40 -0.53
C VAL A 65 7.90 5.07 -1.89
N THR A 66 7.70 4.25 -2.92
CA THR A 66 7.39 4.73 -4.28
C THR A 66 5.89 4.58 -4.59
N SER A 67 5.41 5.25 -5.65
CA SER A 67 4.02 5.13 -6.09
C SER A 67 3.64 3.71 -6.49
N GLU A 68 4.59 2.96 -7.06
CA GLU A 68 4.44 1.55 -7.40
C GLU A 68 4.21 0.69 -6.14
N ASP A 69 4.95 0.95 -5.07
CA ASP A 69 4.78 0.25 -3.79
C ASP A 69 3.40 0.52 -3.19
N VAL A 70 2.94 1.78 -3.24
CA VAL A 70 1.60 2.17 -2.76
C VAL A 70 0.51 1.47 -3.56
N PHE A 71 0.63 1.42 -4.89
CA PHE A 71 -0.33 0.74 -5.74
C PHE A 71 -0.43 -0.75 -5.40
N LYS A 72 0.71 -1.45 -5.32
CA LYS A 72 0.76 -2.89 -5.00
C LYS A 72 0.20 -3.19 -3.62
N ILE A 73 0.59 -2.43 -2.60
CA ILE A 73 0.07 -2.59 -1.24
C ILE A 73 -1.45 -2.38 -1.24
N ASN A 74 -1.95 -1.36 -1.93
CA ASN A 74 -3.39 -1.12 -2.02
C ASN A 74 -4.12 -2.25 -2.77
N GLU A 75 -3.55 -2.79 -3.85
CA GLU A 75 -4.12 -3.92 -4.56
C GLU A 75 -4.20 -5.15 -3.65
N GLU A 76 -3.12 -5.51 -2.94
CA GLU A 76 -3.09 -6.64 -2.01
C GLU A 76 -4.07 -6.48 -0.84
N GLN A 77 -4.17 -5.27 -0.26
CA GLN A 77 -5.07 -5.01 0.87
C GLN A 77 -6.55 -4.95 0.44
N ASN A 78 -6.83 -4.54 -0.81
CA ASN A 78 -8.19 -4.43 -1.34
C ASN A 78 -8.61 -5.60 -2.24
N ASN A 79 -7.77 -6.63 -2.44
CA ASN A 79 -8.11 -7.86 -3.15
C ASN A 79 -9.05 -8.76 -2.33
N VAL A 80 -10.16 -8.18 -1.85
CA VAL A 80 -11.37 -8.92 -1.50
C VAL A 80 -11.89 -9.46 -2.83
N ASN A 81 -11.49 -10.69 -3.16
CA ASN A 81 -11.91 -11.45 -4.34
C ASN A 81 -13.34 -11.06 -4.76
N PRO A 82 -13.54 -10.25 -5.82
CA PRO A 82 -14.86 -10.15 -6.39
C PRO A 82 -15.17 -11.55 -6.92
N VAL A 83 -16.15 -12.22 -6.32
CA VAL A 83 -16.67 -13.48 -6.86
C VAL A 83 -17.16 -13.14 -8.26
N ILE A 84 -16.34 -13.44 -9.27
CA ILE A 84 -16.74 -13.35 -10.67
C ILE A 84 -17.75 -14.48 -10.85
N ALA A 85 -19.02 -14.18 -10.59
CA ALA A 85 -20.12 -15.03 -11.00
C ALA A 85 -20.07 -15.10 -12.52
N LYS A 86 -19.58 -16.22 -13.06
CA LYS A 86 -19.69 -16.53 -14.48
C LYS A 86 -21.17 -16.57 -14.82
N ILE A 87 -21.69 -15.50 -15.42
CA ILE A 87 -22.98 -15.57 -16.10
C ILE A 87 -22.72 -16.39 -17.36
N ALA A 88 -22.96 -17.69 -17.28
CA ALA A 88 -23.02 -18.54 -18.46
C ALA A 88 -24.28 -18.15 -19.22
N ASN A 89 -24.13 -17.57 -20.40
CA ASN A 89 -25.10 -17.68 -21.48
C ASN A 89 -24.47 -17.23 -22.81
N THR A 90 -24.46 -18.14 -23.78
CA THR A 90 -24.96 -17.92 -25.14
C THR A 90 -24.80 -19.23 -25.93
N GLU A 91 -25.88 -20.01 -26.00
CA GLU A 91 -26.03 -20.98 -27.08
C GLU A 91 -26.27 -20.22 -28.39
N LYS A 92 -25.73 -20.78 -29.48
CA LYS A 92 -25.64 -20.20 -30.82
C LYS A 92 -27.03 -19.86 -31.38
N VAL A 93 -27.13 -18.64 -31.91
CA VAL A 93 -28.24 -18.18 -32.75
C VAL A 93 -28.29 -19.02 -34.03
N ASN A 94 -29.41 -19.70 -34.25
CA ASN A 94 -29.82 -20.19 -35.57
C ASN A 94 -31.25 -19.69 -35.85
N ASP A 95 -31.38 -19.06 -37.01
CA ASP A 95 -32.56 -18.52 -37.70
C ASP A 95 -33.94 -18.95 -37.21
N ILE A 96 -34.73 -17.98 -36.73
CA ILE A 96 -36.18 -17.96 -36.94
C ILE A 96 -36.61 -16.53 -37.25
N ASN A 97 -36.90 -16.30 -38.53
CA ASN A 97 -37.79 -15.25 -39.01
C ASN A 97 -39.14 -15.41 -38.33
N GLU A 98 -39.37 -14.68 -37.25
CA GLU A 98 -40.70 -14.36 -36.78
C GLU A 98 -40.65 -13.03 -36.03
N ASN A 99 -41.53 -12.13 -36.47
CA ASN A 99 -41.76 -10.79 -35.97
C ASN A 99 -41.63 -10.76 -34.43
N PRO A 100 -40.76 -9.93 -33.82
CA PRO A 100 -40.45 -10.04 -32.41
C PRO A 100 -41.68 -9.64 -31.58
N VAL A 101 -42.39 -10.63 -31.03
CA VAL A 101 -43.37 -10.39 -29.97
C VAL A 101 -42.57 -10.03 -28.72
N ILE A 102 -42.50 -8.74 -28.41
CA ILE A 102 -41.83 -8.20 -27.22
C ILE A 102 -42.59 -8.72 -25.98
N ALA A 103 -42.13 -9.84 -25.41
CA ALA A 103 -42.51 -10.25 -24.07
C ALA A 103 -41.86 -9.27 -23.07
N LYS A 104 -42.69 -8.51 -22.37
CA LYS A 104 -42.25 -7.48 -21.43
C LYS A 104 -41.66 -8.12 -20.18
N ILE A 105 -40.36 -7.94 -19.93
CA ILE A 105 -39.75 -8.30 -18.64
C ILE A 105 -40.11 -7.21 -17.63
N ALA A 106 -40.97 -7.60 -16.70
CA ALA A 106 -41.34 -6.91 -15.49
C ALA A 106 -40.18 -6.93 -14.48
N ASN A 107 -39.87 -5.79 -13.87
CA ASN A 107 -39.43 -5.74 -12.47
C ASN A 107 -40.00 -4.43 -11.90
N THR A 108 -41.27 -4.33 -11.52
CA THR A 108 -42.45 -5.20 -11.70
C THR A 108 -43.14 -4.88 -13.04
N GLU A 109 -44.30 -5.47 -13.35
CA GLU A 109 -44.93 -5.36 -14.67
C GLU A 109 -44.88 -3.95 -15.28
N LYS A 110 -44.30 -3.84 -16.49
CA LYS A 110 -44.66 -2.90 -17.58
C LYS A 110 -44.43 -1.40 -17.27
N VAL A 111 -43.66 -0.63 -18.07
CA VAL A 111 -44.06 0.00 -19.35
C VAL A 111 -42.90 0.91 -19.81
N ASN A 112 -42.29 0.61 -20.96
CA ASN A 112 -42.25 1.35 -22.24
C ASN A 112 -41.45 2.67 -22.31
N ASP A 113 -40.56 2.72 -23.30
CA ASP A 113 -39.98 3.91 -23.92
C ASP A 113 -41.02 4.97 -24.32
N ILE A 114 -40.64 6.24 -24.18
CA ILE A 114 -41.06 7.31 -25.09
C ILE A 114 -39.81 8.05 -25.55
N ASN A 115 -39.59 7.99 -26.86
CA ASN A 115 -38.73 8.89 -27.62
C ASN A 115 -39.15 10.34 -27.35
N GLU A 116 -38.41 11.07 -26.54
CA GLU A 116 -38.30 12.51 -26.65
C GLU A 116 -36.82 12.88 -26.67
N ASN A 117 -36.44 13.55 -27.77
CA ASN A 117 -35.25 14.38 -28.01
C ASN A 117 -34.22 14.42 -26.86
N PRO A 118 -32.93 14.08 -27.05
CA PRO A 118 -31.99 14.00 -25.93
C PRO A 118 -31.83 15.37 -25.28
N VAL A 119 -32.55 15.61 -24.19
CA VAL A 119 -32.23 16.69 -23.28
C VAL A 119 -30.88 16.29 -22.70
N ILE A 120 -29.84 17.08 -23.02
CA ILE A 120 -28.53 16.96 -22.39
C ILE A 120 -28.74 17.32 -20.92
N ALA A 121 -29.08 16.33 -20.10
CA ALA A 121 -29.01 16.46 -18.66
C ALA A 121 -27.52 16.52 -18.31
N LYS A 122 -27.05 17.72 -17.96
CA LYS A 122 -25.74 17.91 -17.34
C LYS A 122 -25.71 17.04 -16.09
N ILE A 123 -24.88 16.01 -16.12
CA ILE A 123 -24.48 15.31 -14.90
C ILE A 123 -23.81 16.39 -14.04
N ALA A 124 -24.42 16.72 -12.91
CA ALA A 124 -23.81 17.64 -11.96
C ALA A 124 -22.48 17.03 -11.47
N ASP A 125 -21.43 17.84 -11.48
CA ASP A 125 -20.14 17.45 -10.92
C ASP A 125 -20.35 16.96 -9.48
N ASN A 126 -19.86 15.76 -9.20
CA ASN A 126 -19.89 15.21 -7.85
C ASN A 126 -19.00 16.09 -6.95
N LEU A 127 -19.64 16.94 -6.15
CA LEU A 127 -19.04 18.01 -5.32
C LEU A 127 -18.11 17.54 -4.18
N PHE A 128 -17.61 16.30 -4.21
CA PHE A 128 -16.83 15.72 -3.11
C PHE A 128 -15.37 15.39 -3.44
N TYR A 129 -14.83 15.88 -4.56
CA TYR A 129 -13.40 15.77 -4.81
C TYR A 129 -12.85 17.02 -5.49
N THR A 130 -12.60 18.08 -4.71
CA THR A 130 -11.66 19.12 -5.13
C THR A 130 -10.25 18.62 -4.86
N SER A 131 -9.55 18.25 -5.93
CA SER A 131 -8.11 18.05 -5.93
C SER A 131 -7.44 19.41 -5.72
N TYR A 132 -7.02 19.70 -4.49
CA TYR A 132 -6.00 20.71 -4.26
C TYR A 132 -4.65 20.12 -4.68
N LEU A 133 -4.26 20.40 -5.92
CA LEU A 133 -2.86 20.49 -6.30
C LEU A 133 -2.64 21.91 -6.86
N ASP A 134 -2.53 22.86 -5.94
CA ASP A 134 -1.90 24.14 -6.25
C ASP A 134 -0.44 23.85 -6.61
N THR A 135 -0.13 24.08 -7.88
CA THR A 135 1.22 24.26 -8.38
C THR A 135 1.47 25.76 -8.45
N LEU A 136 2.28 26.29 -7.52
CA LEU A 136 3.10 27.49 -7.71
C LEU A 136 4.39 27.35 -6.89
#